data_AF-A0A968HNV3-F1
#
_entry.id   AF-A0A968HNV3-F1
#
_cell.length_a   1.000
_cell.length_b   1.000
_cell.length_c   1.000
_cell.angle_alpha   90.00
_cell.angle_beta   90.00
_cell.angle_gamma   90.00
#
_symmetry.space_group_name_H-M   'P 1'
#
loop_
_entity.id
_entity.type
_entity.pdbx_description
1 polymer ?
#
loop_
_entity_poly.entity_id
_entity_poly.type
_entity_poly.pdbx_seq_one_letter_code
_entity_poly.pdbx_strand_id
1 'polypeptide(L)'
;MCTDLYSGFIGAARAVFGTHVAICADRFHVARLYRDAVETLRKQEQRRLKRDLSKAEYGTFKNVQWILRKSESELSAEERRIRARFFARSPRLAQAHALGQALTDIYDMPLSKGQAKRKLGGWIPMPLT
;
A
#
# COMPACT_ATOMS: atom_id res chain seq x y z
N MET A 1 -6.37 -20.94 -11.53
CA MET A 1 -5.89 -21.25 -10.16
C MET A 1 -5.46 -19.96 -9.49
N CYS A 2 -5.98 -19.68 -8.29
CA CYS A 2 -5.45 -18.60 -7.45
C CYS A 2 -4.26 -19.12 -6.64
N THR A 3 -3.21 -18.32 -6.52
CA THR A 3 -1.98 -18.69 -5.81
C THR A 3 -1.44 -17.50 -5.03
N ASP A 4 -0.74 -17.83 -3.95
CA ASP A 4 0.05 -16.94 -3.11
C ASP A 4 1.26 -16.27 -3.79
N LEU A 5 1.45 -16.51 -5.10
CA LEU A 5 2.60 -16.10 -5.91
C LEU A 5 3.89 -16.87 -5.61
N TYR A 6 3.85 -17.94 -4.81
CA TYR A 6 5.01 -18.79 -4.60
C TYR A 6 5.34 -19.58 -5.87
N SER A 7 6.60 -19.48 -6.31
CA SER A 7 7.08 -20.11 -7.55
C SER A 7 6.88 -21.63 -7.55
N GLY A 8 6.97 -22.28 -6.39
CA GLY A 8 6.73 -23.72 -6.26
C GLY A 8 5.29 -24.12 -6.60
N PHE A 9 4.29 -23.37 -6.09
CA PHE A 9 2.89 -23.66 -6.41
C PHE A 9 2.53 -23.31 -7.86
N ILE A 10 3.10 -22.24 -8.41
CA ILE A 10 2.95 -21.90 -9.83
C ILE A 10 3.55 -23.02 -10.70
N GLY A 11 4.75 -23.49 -10.35
CA GLY A 11 5.44 -24.58 -11.05
C GLY A 11 4.64 -25.88 -11.00
N ALA A 12 4.18 -26.28 -9.82
CA ALA A 12 3.34 -27.46 -9.65
C ALA A 12 2.02 -27.36 -10.45
N ALA A 13 1.35 -26.21 -10.41
CA ALA A 13 0.13 -25.99 -11.19
C ALA A 13 0.36 -26.12 -12.69
N ARG A 14 1.48 -25.59 -13.21
CA ARG A 14 1.83 -25.74 -14.63
C ARG A 14 2.20 -27.18 -15.00
N ALA A 15 2.86 -27.91 -14.10
CA ALA A 15 3.22 -29.31 -14.31
C ALA A 15 1.98 -30.21 -14.37
N VAL A 16 0.98 -29.96 -13.52
CA VAL A 16 -0.25 -30.78 -13.44
C VAL A 16 -1.30 -30.37 -14.47
N PHE A 17 -1.52 -29.07 -14.67
CA PHE A 17 -2.61 -28.54 -15.49
C PHE A 17 -2.16 -27.99 -16.86
N GLY A 18 -0.87 -28.11 -17.18
CA GLY A 18 -0.27 -27.58 -18.39
C GLY A 18 0.07 -26.09 -18.33
N THR A 19 0.80 -25.61 -19.35
CA THR A 19 1.32 -24.24 -19.41
C THR A 19 0.27 -23.17 -19.68
N HIS A 20 -0.90 -23.56 -20.21
CA HIS A 20 -2.02 -22.67 -20.52
C HIS A 20 -2.93 -22.38 -19.32
N VAL A 21 -2.66 -22.96 -18.14
CA VAL A 21 -3.44 -22.70 -16.94
C VAL A 21 -3.37 -21.22 -16.56
N ALA A 22 -4.55 -20.60 -16.36
CA ALA A 22 -4.61 -19.23 -15.86
C ALA A 22 -4.17 -19.18 -14.39
N ILE A 23 -3.08 -18.45 -14.14
CA ILE A 23 -2.56 -18.17 -12.81
C ILE A 23 -3.05 -16.79 -12.37
N CYS A 24 -3.83 -16.75 -11.30
CA CYS A 24 -4.34 -15.53 -10.69
C CYS A 24 -3.61 -15.28 -9.37
N ALA A 25 -3.10 -14.06 -9.20
CA ALA A 25 -2.57 -13.63 -7.91
C ALA A 25 -3.71 -13.55 -6.90
N ASP A 26 -3.56 -14.18 -5.74
CA ASP A 26 -4.49 -13.99 -4.64
C ASP A 26 -4.43 -12.54 -4.12
N ARG A 27 -5.61 -11.94 -3.87
CA ARG A 27 -5.74 -10.54 -3.44
C ARG A 27 -4.95 -10.26 -2.16
N PHE A 28 -4.95 -11.17 -1.20
CA PHE A 28 -4.24 -11.00 0.06
C PHE A 28 -2.73 -10.82 -0.17
N HIS A 29 -2.18 -11.58 -1.12
CA HIS A 29 -0.76 -11.51 -1.44
C HIS A 29 -0.40 -10.23 -2.17
N VAL A 30 -1.26 -9.75 -3.09
CA VAL A 30 -1.10 -8.42 -3.68
C VAL A 30 -1.18 -7.33 -2.61
N ALA A 31 -2.15 -7.43 -1.70
CA ALA A 31 -2.33 -6.50 -0.57
C ALA A 31 -1.11 -6.40 0.32
N ARG A 32 -0.52 -7.54 0.65
CA ARG A 32 0.70 -7.62 1.44
C ARG A 32 1.86 -6.91 0.75
N LEU A 33 2.07 -7.15 -0.55
CA LEU A 33 3.21 -6.58 -1.29
C LEU A 33 3.23 -5.04 -1.27
N TYR A 34 2.11 -4.37 -1.58
CA TYR A 34 2.12 -2.90 -1.58
C TYR A 34 2.13 -2.33 -0.16
N ARG A 35 1.52 -3.00 0.83
CA ARG A 35 1.60 -2.57 2.23
C ARG A 35 3.02 -2.67 2.78
N ASP A 36 3.76 -3.73 2.43
CA ASP A 36 5.17 -3.91 2.82
C ASP A 36 6.06 -2.84 2.18
N ALA A 37 5.77 -2.43 0.94
CA ALA A 37 6.47 -1.33 0.28
C ALA A 37 6.25 0.02 1.00
N VAL A 38 4.99 0.34 1.36
CA VAL A 38 4.66 1.55 2.14
C VAL A 38 5.31 1.51 3.53
N GLU A 39 5.29 0.37 4.21
CA GLU A 39 5.92 0.18 5.53
C GLU A 39 7.45 0.36 5.46
N THR A 40 8.08 -0.14 4.40
CA THR A 40 9.52 0.04 4.15
C THR A 40 9.86 1.52 4.00
N LEU A 41 9.09 2.25 3.18
CA LEU A 41 9.28 3.69 2.98
C LEU A 41 9.01 4.47 4.27
N ARG A 42 7.97 4.11 5.03
CA ARG A 42 7.67 4.71 6.34
C ARG A 42 8.87 4.63 7.28
N LYS A 43 9.52 3.46 7.37
CA LYS A 43 10.72 3.28 8.20
C LYS A 43 11.88 4.14 7.72
N GLN A 44 12.10 4.25 6.41
CA GLN A 44 13.14 5.11 5.83
C GLN A 44 12.90 6.58 6.17
N GLU A 45 11.67 7.06 5.97
CA GLU A 45 11.29 8.46 6.21
C GLU A 45 11.31 8.81 7.69
N GLN A 46 10.90 7.91 8.59
CA GLN A 46 11.07 8.15 10.03
C GLN A 46 12.54 8.28 10.45
N ARG A 47 13.43 7.43 9.91
CA ARG A 47 14.87 7.55 10.18
C ARG A 47 15.41 8.88 9.67
N ARG A 48 14.96 9.34 8.50
CA ARG A 48 15.32 10.65 7.93
C ARG A 48 14.83 11.79 8.82
N LEU A 49 13.53 11.85 9.11
CA LEU A 49 12.93 12.89 9.94
C LEU A 49 13.50 12.93 11.37
N LYS A 50 13.88 11.78 11.94
CA LYS A 50 14.53 11.75 13.26
C LYS A 50 15.92 12.42 13.25
N ARG A 51 16.61 12.46 12.09
CA ARG A 51 17.88 13.18 11.93
C ARG A 51 17.67 14.65 11.59
N ASP A 52 16.70 14.94 10.73
CA ASP A 52 16.49 16.29 10.18
C ASP A 52 15.78 17.24 11.15
N LEU A 53 15.02 16.70 12.12
CA LEU A 53 14.17 17.49 13.00
C LEU A 53 14.71 17.56 14.43
N SER A 54 14.35 18.64 15.12
CA SER A 54 14.56 18.72 16.56
C SER A 54 13.77 17.63 17.30
N LYS A 55 14.24 17.25 18.51
CA LYS A 55 13.55 16.27 19.36
C LYS A 55 12.11 16.70 19.68
N ALA A 56 11.88 18.00 19.86
CA ALA A 56 10.55 18.55 20.12
C ALA A 56 9.62 18.39 18.90
N GLU A 57 10.09 18.76 17.70
CA GLU A 57 9.31 18.61 16.47
C GLU A 57 9.03 17.15 16.14
N TYR A 58 10.04 16.28 16.18
CA TYR A 58 9.85 14.85 15.92
C TYR A 58 8.90 14.22 16.95
N GLY A 59 8.96 14.70 18.20
CA GLY A 59 8.07 14.30 19.29
C GLY A 59 6.59 14.60 19.02
N THR A 60 6.25 15.43 18.03
CA THR A 60 4.85 15.69 17.63
C THR A 60 4.23 14.57 16.78
N PHE A 61 5.03 13.60 16.29
CA PHE A 61 4.56 12.46 15.48
C PHE A 61 4.28 11.20 16.31
N LYS A 62 3.76 11.37 17.53
CA LYS A 62 3.43 10.24 18.41
C LYS A 62 2.47 9.28 17.71
N ASN A 63 2.72 7.98 17.86
CA ASN A 63 1.88 6.90 17.32
C ASN A 63 1.66 6.92 15.80
N VAL A 64 2.49 7.65 15.03
CA VAL A 64 2.26 7.82 13.59
C VAL A 64 2.18 6.51 12.80
N GLN A 65 2.87 5.45 13.24
CA GLN A 65 2.74 4.12 12.63
C GLN A 65 1.30 3.59 12.67
N TRP A 66 0.62 3.74 13.80
CA TRP A 66 -0.76 3.29 13.97
C TRP A 66 -1.74 4.22 13.26
N ILE A 67 -1.49 5.53 13.33
CA ILE A 67 -2.29 6.56 12.64
C ILE A 67 -2.31 6.32 11.13
N LEU A 68 -1.19 5.93 10.52
CA LEU A 68 -1.10 5.64 9.08
C LEU A 68 -1.86 4.37 8.65
N ARG A 69 -2.22 3.48 9.58
CA ARG A 69 -2.95 2.24 9.30
C ARG A 69 -4.45 2.37 9.45
N LYS A 70 -4.92 3.43 10.11
CA LYS A 70 -6.34 3.71 10.30
C LYS A 70 -6.98 4.21 9.01
N SER A 71 -8.23 3.81 8.80
CA SER A 71 -9.11 4.42 7.80
C SER A 71 -9.50 5.85 8.19
N GLU A 72 -10.06 6.61 7.25
CA GLU A 72 -10.45 8.00 7.50
C GLU A 72 -11.49 8.16 8.62
N SER A 73 -12.41 7.19 8.74
CA SER A 73 -13.47 7.17 9.74
C SER A 73 -12.97 6.83 11.15
N GLU A 74 -11.84 6.14 11.27
CA GLU A 74 -11.25 5.73 12.56
C GLU A 74 -10.33 6.81 13.18
N LEU A 75 -10.04 7.87 12.43
CA LEU A 75 -9.16 8.94 12.87
C LEU A 75 -9.90 9.97 13.70
N SER A 76 -9.36 10.27 14.87
CA SER A 76 -9.72 11.47 15.62
C SER A 76 -9.23 12.74 14.92
N ALA A 77 -9.76 13.90 15.31
CA ALA A 77 -9.32 15.19 14.78
C ALA A 77 -7.81 15.43 14.99
N GLU A 78 -7.25 15.00 16.12
CA GLU A 78 -5.82 15.15 16.38
C GLU A 78 -4.98 14.19 15.54
N GLU A 79 -5.41 12.93 15.38
CA GLU A 79 -4.69 11.98 14.53
C GLU A 79 -4.66 12.42 13.06
N ARG A 80 -5.75 13.03 12.55
CA ARG A 80 -5.74 13.65 11.21
C ARG A 80 -4.68 14.75 11.10
N ARG A 81 -4.55 15.60 12.12
CA ARG A 81 -3.54 16.67 12.16
C ARG A 81 -2.12 16.11 12.21
N ILE A 82 -1.86 15.11 13.04
CA ILE A 82 -0.56 14.42 13.10
C ILE A 82 -0.21 13.82 11.73
N ARG A 83 -1.17 13.11 11.12
CA ARG A 83 -0.97 12.47 9.80
C ARG A 83 -0.68 13.50 8.72
N ALA A 84 -1.45 14.59 8.67
CA ALA A 84 -1.25 15.67 7.71
C ALA A 84 0.13 16.33 7.86
N ARG A 85 0.55 16.65 9.10
CA ARG A 85 1.90 17.20 9.35
C ARG A 85 3.00 16.22 8.96
N PHE A 86 2.82 14.93 9.24
CA PHE A 86 3.80 13.91 8.89
C PHE A 86 3.96 13.76 7.38
N PHE A 87 2.84 13.72 6.64
CA PHE A 87 2.84 13.69 5.18
C PHE A 87 3.42 14.96 4.56
N ALA A 88 3.17 16.13 5.15
CA ALA A 88 3.80 17.38 4.70
C ALA A 88 5.33 17.34 4.81
N ARG A 89 5.87 16.62 5.81
CA ARG A 89 7.32 16.40 5.96
C ARG A 89 7.84 15.21 5.14
N SER A 90 6.95 14.37 4.59
CA SER A 90 7.30 13.16 3.82
C SER A 90 6.35 12.97 2.60
N PRO A 91 6.45 13.83 1.57
CA PRO A 91 5.54 13.80 0.43
C PRO A 91 5.55 12.48 -0.32
N ARG A 92 6.73 11.88 -0.49
CA ARG A 92 6.91 10.58 -1.14
C ARG A 92 6.16 9.46 -0.42
N LEU A 93 6.16 9.47 0.92
CA LEU A 93 5.38 8.51 1.70
C LEU A 93 3.89 8.78 1.60
N ALA A 94 3.47 10.05 1.59
CA ALA A 94 2.07 10.42 1.40
C ALA A 94 1.52 9.87 0.09
N GLN A 95 2.29 10.00 -0.99
CA GLN A 95 1.91 9.47 -2.28
C GLN A 95 1.91 7.95 -2.32
N ALA A 96 2.94 7.28 -1.79
CA ALA A 96 2.97 5.82 -1.72
C ALA A 96 1.78 5.26 -0.91
N HIS A 97 1.44 5.91 0.20
CA HIS A 97 0.27 5.57 1.01
C HIS A 97 -1.02 5.75 0.22
N ALA A 98 -1.21 6.89 -0.45
CA ALA A 98 -2.37 7.17 -1.28
C ALA A 98 -2.53 6.17 -2.44
N LEU A 99 -1.44 5.80 -3.11
CA LEU A 99 -1.46 4.78 -4.17
C LEU A 99 -1.85 3.40 -3.64
N GLY A 100 -1.34 3.02 -2.46
CA GLY A 100 -1.72 1.77 -1.79
C GLY A 100 -3.19 1.74 -1.36
N GLN A 101 -3.72 2.87 -0.89
CA GLN A 101 -5.14 3.00 -0.57
C GLN A 101 -6.00 2.93 -1.83
N ALA A 102 -5.64 3.67 -2.89
CA ALA A 102 -6.35 3.63 -4.16
C ALA A 102 -6.42 2.22 -4.76
N LEU A 103 -5.35 1.43 -4.65
CA LEU A 103 -5.39 0.03 -5.09
C LEU A 103 -6.32 -0.83 -4.23
N THR A 104 -6.31 -0.61 -2.91
CA THR A 104 -7.23 -1.28 -1.97
C THR A 104 -8.68 -0.97 -2.35
N ASP A 105 -8.98 0.30 -2.59
CA ASP A 105 -10.32 0.75 -2.97
C ASP A 105 -10.78 0.12 -4.28
N ILE A 106 -9.90 -0.02 -5.29
CA ILE A 106 -10.22 -0.72 -6.55
C ILE A 106 -10.64 -2.18 -6.27
N TYR A 107 -9.96 -2.87 -5.36
CA TYR A 107 -10.30 -4.26 -5.03
C TYR A 107 -11.58 -4.39 -4.19
N ASP A 108 -11.91 -3.39 -3.37
CA ASP A 108 -13.10 -3.41 -2.51
C ASP A 108 -14.38 -2.95 -3.25
N MET A 109 -14.24 -2.31 -4.42
CA MET A 109 -15.36 -1.92 -5.26
C MET A 109 -16.05 -3.14 -5.92
N PRO A 110 -17.40 -3.15 -6.04
CA PRO A 110 -18.14 -4.19 -6.75
C PRO A 110 -18.02 -3.98 -8.28
N LEU A 111 -16.87 -4.35 -8.84
CA LEU A 111 -16.55 -4.12 -10.25
C LEU A 111 -16.74 -5.39 -11.10
N SER A 112 -17.27 -5.21 -12.30
CA SER A 112 -17.10 -6.20 -13.37
C SER A 112 -15.63 -6.31 -13.81
N LYS A 113 -15.26 -7.42 -14.44
CA LYS A 113 -13.92 -7.64 -15.00
C LYS A 113 -13.47 -6.49 -15.92
N GLY A 114 -14.37 -5.96 -16.75
CA GLY A 114 -14.08 -4.85 -17.65
C GLY A 114 -13.82 -3.54 -16.91
N GLN A 115 -14.61 -3.24 -15.88
CA GLN A 115 -14.40 -2.06 -15.04
C GLN A 115 -13.09 -2.16 -14.24
N ALA A 116 -12.81 -3.33 -13.65
CA ALA A 116 -11.58 -3.58 -12.91
C ALA A 116 -10.34 -3.38 -13.79
N LYS A 117 -10.33 -3.93 -15.02
CA LYS A 117 -9.25 -3.72 -15.99
C LYS A 117 -9.01 -2.24 -16.29
N ARG A 118 -10.07 -1.45 -16.50
CA ARG A 118 -9.95 0.00 -16.75
C ARG A 118 -9.39 0.74 -15.54
N LYS A 119 -9.90 0.47 -14.34
CA LYS A 119 -9.43 1.08 -13.09
C LYS A 119 -7.95 0.76 -12.84
N LEU A 120 -7.56 -0.51 -12.95
CA LEU A 120 -6.17 -0.93 -12.81
C LEU A 120 -5.27 -0.33 -13.91
N GLY A 121 -5.74 -0.28 -15.15
CA GLY A 121 -5.01 0.35 -16.26
C GLY A 121 -4.77 1.84 -16.05
N GLY A 122 -5.65 2.55 -15.34
CA GLY A 122 -5.43 3.94 -14.93
C GLY A 122 -4.52 4.08 -13.70
N TRP A 123 -4.49 3.08 -12.81
CA TRP A 123 -3.67 3.09 -11.60
C TRP A 123 -2.20 2.74 -11.86
N ILE A 124 -1.92 1.72 -12.69
CA ILE A 124 -0.56 1.25 -12.99
C ILE A 124 0.43 2.36 -13.46
N PRO A 125 0.06 3.28 -14.35
CA PRO A 125 0.98 4.30 -14.84
C PRO A 125 1.14 5.50 -13.88
N MET A 126 0.48 5.51 -12.71
CA MET A 126 0.60 6.62 -11.77
C MET A 126 2.03 6.69 -11.20
N PRO A 127 2.75 7.81 -11.41
CA PRO A 127 4.14 7.93 -10.97
C PRO A 127 4.23 8.10 -9.45
N LEU A 128 5.37 7.70 -8.89
CA LEU A 128 5.88 8.22 -7.62
C LEU A 128 6.70 9.47 -7.95
N THR A 129 6.18 10.64 -7.61
CA THR A 129 6.79 11.97 -7.81
C THR A 129 7.67 12.36 -6.63
#